data_AF-A0A0C3FC51-F1
#
_entry.id   AF-A0A0C3FC51-F1
#
_cell.length_a   1.000
_cell.length_b   1.000
_cell.length_c   1.000
_cell.angle_alpha   90.00
_cell.angle_beta   90.00
_cell.angle_gamma   90.00
#
_symmetry.space_group_name_H-M   'P 1'
#
loop_
_entity.id
_entity.type
_entity.pdbx_description
1 polymer ?
#
loop_
_entity_poly.entity_id
_entity_poly.type
_entity_poly.pdbx_seq_one_letter_code
_entity_poly.pdbx_strand_id
1 'polypeptide(L)'
;PDNWMPYNNRLEFEVADFLYRRNQMSAGDINYLLALWAASLAIHNDAPPFSNTTDMYNTIDSTPLGDVPWESFSLQYNGIRPEGNVPSWMEADYDVWFRDPRTLVHNILSNPDFKSDFDLAPLQEHTADGTHRFCNFMSGNWAWKQADVIAEDLETHGSVFFPIILGSDKTTVSVATGHNEYWPLYLSIGNIHNNMR
;
A
#
# COMPACT_ATOMS: atom_id res chain seq x y z
N PRO A 1 13.87 -20.41 -11.36
CA PRO A 1 14.40 -19.25 -10.59
C PRO A 1 14.79 -19.73 -9.19
N ASP A 2 16.08 -19.65 -8.84
CA ASP A 2 16.63 -20.25 -7.61
C ASP A 2 16.82 -19.22 -6.48
N ASN A 3 16.45 -17.97 -6.72
CA ASN A 3 16.47 -16.92 -5.70
C ASN A 3 15.13 -16.93 -4.93
N TRP A 4 15.18 -17.39 -3.69
CA TRP A 4 14.04 -17.40 -2.76
C TRP A 4 14.11 -16.29 -1.72
N MET A 5 15.09 -15.37 -1.80
CA MET A 5 15.25 -14.29 -0.81
C MET A 5 13.92 -13.53 -0.61
N PRO A 6 13.51 -13.28 0.64
CA PRO A 6 14.27 -13.42 1.89
C PRO A 6 14.23 -14.82 2.52
N TYR A 7 13.48 -15.75 1.94
CA TYR A 7 13.35 -17.12 2.41
C TYR A 7 14.62 -17.91 2.07
N ASN A 8 15.03 -18.85 2.93
CA ASN A 8 16.23 -19.66 2.68
C ASN A 8 16.03 -20.64 1.53
N ASN A 9 14.79 -21.05 1.25
CA ASN A 9 14.45 -21.99 0.20
C ASN A 9 12.96 -21.95 -0.17
N ARG A 10 12.60 -22.73 -1.20
CA ARG A 10 11.21 -22.90 -1.67
C ARG A 10 10.24 -23.37 -0.57
N LEU A 11 10.66 -24.30 0.28
CA LEU A 11 9.80 -24.89 1.31
C LEU A 11 9.40 -23.82 2.32
N GLU A 12 10.36 -23.01 2.76
CA GLU A 12 10.12 -21.91 3.69
C GLU A 12 9.13 -20.87 3.12
N PHE A 13 9.28 -20.50 1.84
CA PHE A 13 8.31 -19.65 1.14
C PHE A 13 6.91 -20.28 1.08
N GLU A 14 6.80 -21.56 0.68
CA GLU A 14 5.50 -22.23 0.56
C GLU A 14 4.81 -22.42 1.91
N VAL A 15 5.59 -22.65 2.98
CA VAL A 15 5.07 -22.71 4.36
C VAL A 15 4.53 -21.35 4.80
N ALA A 16 5.29 -20.26 4.56
CA ALA A 16 4.81 -18.91 4.85
C ALA A 16 3.54 -18.58 4.06
N ASP A 17 3.51 -18.81 2.74
CA ASP A 17 2.33 -18.58 1.88
C ASP A 17 1.10 -19.36 2.38
N PHE A 18 1.31 -20.63 2.74
CA PHE A 18 0.23 -21.48 3.21
C PHE A 18 -0.31 -21.03 4.56
N LEU A 19 0.56 -20.84 5.56
CA LEU A 19 0.14 -20.52 6.92
C LEU A 19 -0.43 -19.10 7.03
N TYR A 20 0.21 -18.12 6.39
CA TYR A 20 -0.19 -16.72 6.46
C TYR A 20 -1.35 -16.39 5.52
N ARG A 21 -1.20 -16.63 4.21
CA ARG A 21 -2.15 -16.13 3.20
C ARG A 21 -3.31 -17.11 2.94
N ARG A 22 -3.04 -18.42 2.83
CA ARG A 22 -4.06 -19.41 2.45
C ARG A 22 -4.90 -19.91 3.62
N ASN A 23 -4.25 -20.27 4.73
CA ASN A 23 -4.91 -20.81 5.91
C ASN A 23 -5.32 -19.70 6.88
N GLN A 24 -4.56 -18.60 6.94
CA GLN A 24 -4.74 -17.52 7.92
C GLN A 24 -4.69 -18.07 9.36
N MET A 25 -3.72 -18.95 9.61
CA MET A 25 -3.57 -19.66 10.86
C MET A 25 -3.19 -18.69 11.99
N SER A 26 -3.76 -18.88 13.19
CA SER A 26 -3.45 -18.02 14.33
C SER A 26 -1.98 -18.13 14.72
N ALA A 27 -1.39 -17.06 15.27
CA ALA A 27 -0.01 -17.08 15.74
C ALA A 27 0.25 -18.19 16.78
N GLY A 28 -0.74 -18.50 17.62
CA GLY A 28 -0.66 -19.60 18.58
C GLY A 28 -0.55 -20.97 17.88
N ASP A 29 -1.40 -21.21 16.88
CA ASP A 29 -1.40 -22.46 16.13
C ASP A 29 -0.15 -22.62 15.25
N ILE A 30 0.36 -21.53 14.67
CA ILE A 30 1.63 -21.53 13.93
C ILE A 30 2.78 -21.95 14.85
N ASN A 31 2.90 -21.34 16.04
CA ASN A 31 3.92 -21.74 17.00
C ASN A 31 3.80 -23.20 17.43
N TYR A 32 2.56 -23.67 17.64
CA TYR A 32 2.31 -25.07 17.98
C TYR A 32 2.76 -26.02 16.84
N LEU A 33 2.43 -25.70 15.58
CA LEU A 33 2.85 -26.48 14.42
C LEU A 33 4.38 -26.50 14.26
N LEU A 34 5.05 -25.34 14.40
CA LEU A 34 6.51 -25.24 14.33
C LEU A 34 7.18 -26.05 15.44
N ALA A 35 6.60 -26.10 16.64
CA ALA A 35 7.08 -26.93 17.74
C ALA A 35 6.96 -28.44 17.45
N LEU A 36 5.85 -28.86 16.83
CA LEU A 36 5.70 -30.26 16.38
C LEU A 36 6.73 -30.63 15.31
N TRP A 37 6.98 -29.73 14.35
CA TRP A 37 8.03 -29.94 13.35
C TRP A 37 9.41 -30.02 13.99
N ALA A 38 9.75 -29.10 14.89
CA ALA A 38 11.01 -29.12 15.62
C ALA A 38 11.22 -30.45 16.36
N ALA A 39 10.18 -30.95 17.04
CA ALA A 39 10.24 -32.24 17.72
C ALA A 39 10.46 -33.41 16.74
N SER A 40 9.82 -33.39 15.57
CA SER A 40 9.98 -34.44 14.56
C SER A 40 11.35 -34.41 13.87
N LEU A 41 11.96 -33.23 13.73
CA LEU A 41 13.23 -33.02 13.03
C LEU A 41 14.44 -33.13 13.97
N ALA A 42 14.24 -33.03 15.29
CA ALA A 42 15.30 -33.14 16.28
C ALA A 42 16.12 -34.44 16.15
N ILE A 43 15.48 -35.57 15.80
CA ILE A 43 16.18 -36.85 15.60
C ILE A 43 17.13 -36.85 14.39
N HIS A 44 16.92 -35.92 13.47
CA HIS A 44 17.73 -35.72 12.27
C HIS A 44 18.73 -34.58 12.42
N ASN A 45 18.79 -33.94 13.60
CA ASN A 45 19.59 -32.74 13.85
C ASN A 45 19.29 -31.62 12.82
N ASP A 46 18.00 -31.47 12.50
CA ASP A 46 17.49 -30.51 11.52
C ASP A 46 16.50 -29.53 12.19
N ALA A 47 16.18 -28.43 11.51
CA ALA A 47 15.39 -27.33 12.03
C ALA A 47 14.04 -27.18 11.30
N PRO A 48 12.98 -26.71 11.98
CA PRO A 48 11.74 -26.33 11.31
C PRO A 48 11.99 -25.16 10.32
N PRO A 49 11.09 -24.94 9.35
CA PRO A 49 11.22 -23.84 8.37
C PRO A 49 11.35 -22.45 9.00
N PHE A 50 10.73 -22.24 10.16
CA PHE A 50 10.85 -21.03 10.97
C PHE A 50 11.00 -21.39 12.44
N SER A 51 11.72 -20.57 13.20
CA SER A 51 11.91 -20.79 14.64
C SER A 51 10.64 -20.53 15.47
N ASN A 52 9.83 -19.57 15.04
CA ASN A 52 8.54 -19.21 15.64
C ASN A 52 7.75 -18.30 14.68
N THR A 53 6.55 -17.87 15.09
CA THR A 53 5.72 -16.97 14.27
C THR A 53 6.36 -15.61 14.04
N THR A 54 7.10 -15.03 15.00
CA THR A 54 7.78 -13.74 14.84
C THR A 54 8.85 -13.81 13.75
N ASP A 55 9.63 -14.89 13.73
CA ASP A 55 10.60 -15.17 12.68
C ASP A 55 9.92 -15.26 11.31
N MET A 56 8.82 -16.02 11.21
CA MET A 56 8.04 -16.12 9.97
C MET A 56 7.50 -14.76 9.50
N TYR A 57 6.89 -13.96 10.38
CA TYR A 57 6.35 -12.65 10.03
C TYR A 57 7.45 -11.67 9.63
N ASN A 58 8.57 -11.64 10.36
CA ASN A 58 9.72 -10.82 9.98
C ASN A 58 10.27 -11.20 8.60
N THR A 59 10.34 -12.51 8.28
CA THR A 59 10.77 -12.97 6.96
C THR A 59 9.77 -12.54 5.89
N ILE A 60 8.46 -12.66 6.13
CA ILE A 60 7.41 -12.16 5.22
C ILE A 60 7.58 -10.65 4.99
N ASP A 61 7.68 -9.88 6.06
CA ASP A 61 7.83 -8.41 6.02
C ASP A 61 9.14 -7.95 5.38
N SER A 62 10.17 -8.81 5.37
CA SER A 62 11.44 -8.54 4.69
C SER A 62 11.41 -8.86 3.19
N THR A 63 10.28 -9.32 2.65
CA THR A 63 10.17 -9.66 1.24
C THR A 63 10.41 -8.42 0.37
N PRO A 64 11.45 -8.38 -0.49
CA PRO A 64 11.87 -7.16 -1.20
C PRO A 64 10.90 -6.74 -2.31
N LEU A 65 9.78 -7.44 -2.47
CA LEU A 65 8.69 -7.04 -3.35
C LEU A 65 7.85 -5.96 -2.66
N GLY A 66 8.27 -4.71 -2.83
CA GLY A 66 7.38 -3.55 -2.75
C GLY A 66 7.04 -3.01 -1.36
N ASP A 67 7.65 -3.49 -0.28
CA ASP A 67 7.27 -3.02 1.06
C ASP A 67 7.98 -1.73 1.47
N VAL A 68 7.19 -0.65 1.40
CA VAL A 68 7.37 0.51 2.26
C VAL A 68 6.85 0.12 3.65
N PRO A 69 7.65 0.21 4.72
CA PRO A 69 7.22 -0.21 6.04
C PRO A 69 6.01 0.59 6.52
N TRP A 70 5.17 -0.04 7.34
CA TRP A 70 4.11 0.66 8.05
C TRP A 70 4.71 1.51 9.17
N GLU A 71 4.29 2.76 9.22
CA GLU A 71 4.57 3.73 10.26
C GLU A 71 3.26 4.13 10.92
N SER A 72 3.33 4.63 12.15
CA SER A 72 2.16 5.17 12.82
C SER A 72 2.44 6.39 13.67
N PHE A 73 1.43 7.24 13.80
CA PHE A 73 1.38 8.33 14.75
C PHE A 73 -0.04 8.50 15.26
N SER A 74 -0.18 9.01 16.49
CA SER A 74 -1.47 9.32 17.07
C SER A 74 -1.83 10.79 16.84
N LEU A 75 -3.10 11.06 16.55
CA LEU A 75 -3.63 12.41 16.39
C LEU A 75 -4.89 12.62 17.22
N GLN A 76 -5.09 13.85 17.68
CA GLN A 76 -6.29 14.29 18.38
C GLN A 76 -6.92 15.45 17.61
N TYR A 77 -8.23 15.61 17.72
CA TYR A 77 -8.92 16.75 17.13
C TYR A 77 -8.37 18.09 17.66
N ASN A 78 -7.89 18.93 16.74
CA ASN A 78 -7.24 20.22 17.03
C ASN A 78 -8.06 21.44 16.58
N GLY A 79 -9.31 21.24 16.16
CA GLY A 79 -10.20 22.32 15.71
C GLY A 79 -10.94 23.04 16.85
N ILE A 80 -11.84 23.95 16.47
CA ILE A 80 -12.66 24.72 17.42
C ILE A 80 -13.61 23.79 18.18
N ARG A 81 -13.59 23.90 19.51
CA ARG A 81 -14.42 23.10 20.41
C ARG A 81 -15.68 23.87 20.81
N PRO A 82 -16.81 23.18 21.05
CA PRO A 82 -18.02 23.83 21.52
C PRO A 82 -17.81 24.41 22.93
N GLU A 83 -18.44 25.56 23.20
CA GLU A 83 -18.52 26.14 24.55
C GLU A 83 -19.50 25.31 25.39
N GLY A 84 -18.98 24.31 26.10
CA GLY A 84 -19.79 23.43 26.95
C GLY A 84 -19.29 21.99 26.93
N ASN A 85 -20.22 21.04 26.81
CA ASN A 85 -19.87 19.62 26.79
C ASN A 85 -19.12 19.28 25.50
N VAL A 86 -17.84 18.92 25.62
CA VAL A 86 -16.99 18.50 24.51
C VAL A 86 -17.32 17.03 24.18
N PRO A 87 -17.70 16.70 22.94
CA PRO A 87 -17.90 15.32 22.55
C PRO A 87 -16.63 14.49 22.76
N SER A 88 -16.75 13.26 23.27
CA SER A 88 -15.61 12.39 23.57
C SER A 88 -14.71 12.10 22.36
N TRP A 89 -15.27 12.12 21.14
CA TRP A 89 -14.51 11.96 19.90
C TRP A 89 -13.52 13.11 19.65
N MET A 90 -13.78 14.33 20.17
CA MET A 90 -12.85 15.45 20.05
C MET A 90 -11.67 15.34 21.04
N GLU A 91 -11.80 14.50 22.06
CA GLU A 91 -10.79 14.26 23.09
C GLU A 91 -10.06 12.92 22.91
N ALA A 92 -10.56 12.05 22.03
CA ALA A 92 -9.95 10.76 21.75
C ALA A 92 -8.66 10.90 20.92
N ASP A 93 -7.71 10.02 21.20
CA ASP A 93 -6.55 9.79 20.35
C ASP A 93 -6.92 8.77 19.25
N TYR A 94 -6.49 9.07 18.03
CA TYR A 94 -6.68 8.24 16.86
C TYR A 94 -5.33 7.86 16.28
N ASP A 95 -5.07 6.57 16.16
CA ASP A 95 -3.86 6.08 15.50
C ASP A 95 -4.03 6.10 13.99
N VAL A 96 -3.12 6.79 13.31
CA VAL A 96 -2.97 6.72 11.86
C VAL A 96 -1.84 5.77 11.55
N TRP A 97 -2.17 4.73 10.78
CA TRP A 97 -1.22 3.80 10.21
C TRP A 97 -1.05 4.13 8.72
N PHE A 98 0.17 4.36 8.29
CA PHE A 98 0.46 4.78 6.92
C PHE A 98 1.79 4.19 6.45
N ARG A 99 1.98 4.13 5.13
CA ARG A 99 3.29 3.93 4.50
C ARG A 99 3.73 5.28 3.96
N ASP A 100 5.03 5.59 4.01
CA ASP A 100 5.56 6.84 3.48
C ASP A 100 5.04 7.07 2.04
N PRO A 101 4.19 8.11 1.82
CA PRO A 101 3.55 8.36 0.52
C PRO A 101 4.56 8.65 -0.59
N ARG A 102 5.68 9.29 -0.25
CA ARG A 102 6.74 9.61 -1.21
C ARG A 102 7.46 8.34 -1.64
N THR A 103 7.78 7.44 -0.71
CA THR A 103 8.41 6.16 -1.03
C THR A 103 7.45 5.29 -1.84
N LEU A 104 6.15 5.27 -1.53
CA LEU A 104 5.15 4.59 -2.34
C LEU A 104 5.13 5.10 -3.79
N VAL A 105 5.14 6.42 -3.98
CA VAL A 105 5.19 7.04 -5.32
C VAL A 105 6.48 6.67 -6.05
N HIS A 106 7.63 6.69 -5.38
CA HIS A 106 8.89 6.24 -5.97
C HIS A 106 8.84 4.77 -6.39
N ASN A 107 8.21 3.90 -5.60
CA ASN A 107 8.04 2.49 -5.94
C ASN A 107 7.14 2.30 -7.15
N ILE A 108 6.01 3.02 -7.21
CA ILE A 108 5.14 3.04 -8.39
C ILE A 108 5.92 3.46 -9.63
N LEU A 109 6.68 4.56 -9.56
CA LEU A 109 7.49 5.05 -10.68
C LEU A 109 8.60 4.10 -11.11
N SER A 110 9.17 3.35 -10.17
CA SER A 110 10.26 2.41 -10.42
C SER A 110 9.76 1.07 -10.99
N ASN A 111 8.45 0.84 -11.00
CA ASN A 111 7.88 -0.41 -11.50
C ASN A 111 7.95 -0.45 -13.03
N PRO A 112 8.76 -1.36 -13.62
CA PRO A 112 8.91 -1.46 -15.07
C PRO A 112 7.61 -1.85 -15.79
N ASP A 113 6.66 -2.49 -15.10
CA ASP A 113 5.38 -2.90 -15.68
C ASP A 113 4.53 -1.70 -16.10
N PHE A 114 4.71 -0.53 -15.49
CA PHE A 114 3.99 0.70 -15.85
C PHE A 114 4.63 1.48 -16.99
N LYS A 115 5.82 1.07 -17.49
CA LYS A 115 6.60 1.88 -18.43
C LYS A 115 5.86 2.22 -19.73
N SER A 116 5.03 1.32 -20.26
CA SER A 116 4.26 1.52 -21.50
C SER A 116 2.95 2.26 -21.29
N ASP A 117 2.46 2.32 -20.06
CA ASP A 117 1.10 2.74 -19.70
C ASP A 117 1.18 3.95 -18.74
N PHE A 118 2.02 4.91 -19.13
CA PHE A 118 2.37 6.09 -18.35
C PHE A 118 2.44 7.36 -19.21
N ASP A 119 1.71 8.39 -18.83
CA ASP A 119 1.62 9.68 -19.52
C ASP A 119 2.53 10.73 -18.85
N LEU A 120 3.57 11.20 -19.56
CA LEU A 120 4.50 12.23 -19.07
C LEU A 120 3.91 13.66 -19.13
N ALA A 121 2.85 13.86 -19.89
CA ALA A 121 2.21 15.16 -20.06
C ALA A 121 0.70 14.97 -20.27
N PRO A 122 -0.11 16.00 -19.95
CA PRO A 122 -1.52 15.99 -20.34
C PRO A 122 -1.66 15.84 -21.86
N LEU A 123 -2.72 15.16 -22.27
CA LEU A 123 -3.01 14.91 -23.67
C LEU A 123 -4.47 15.25 -23.97
N GLN A 124 -4.74 15.61 -25.23
CA GLN A 124 -6.10 15.79 -25.71
C GLN A 124 -6.27 14.99 -27.00
N GLU A 125 -7.12 13.96 -26.94
CA GLU A 125 -7.48 13.17 -28.10
C GLU A 125 -8.81 13.62 -28.64
N HIS A 126 -8.85 14.04 -29.90
CA HIS A 126 -10.09 14.43 -30.56
C HIS A 126 -10.45 13.42 -31.66
N THR A 127 -11.73 13.08 -31.76
CA THR A 127 -12.27 12.37 -32.92
C THR A 127 -12.25 13.26 -34.16
N ALA A 128 -12.49 12.68 -35.34
CA ALA A 128 -12.47 13.42 -36.61
C ALA A 128 -13.50 14.56 -36.69
N ASP A 129 -14.56 14.51 -35.89
CA ASP A 129 -15.58 15.55 -35.75
C ASP A 129 -15.24 16.60 -34.66
N GLY A 130 -14.06 16.49 -34.01
CA GLY A 130 -13.57 17.44 -33.01
C GLY A 130 -13.97 17.12 -31.56
N THR A 131 -14.71 16.03 -31.32
CA THR A 131 -15.13 15.66 -29.96
C THR A 131 -13.95 15.16 -29.13
N HIS A 132 -13.74 15.75 -27.94
CA HIS A 132 -12.68 15.31 -27.01
C HIS A 132 -13.04 13.94 -26.41
N ARG A 133 -12.11 12.98 -26.49
CA ARG A 133 -12.18 11.67 -25.86
C ARG A 133 -11.41 11.67 -24.55
N PHE A 134 -12.08 11.28 -23.48
CA PHE A 134 -11.47 11.07 -22.17
C PHE A 134 -11.25 9.57 -21.95
N CYS A 135 -10.01 9.17 -21.62
CA CYS A 135 -9.64 7.77 -21.40
C CYS A 135 -8.90 7.56 -20.07
N ASN A 136 -7.80 8.29 -19.87
CA ASN A 136 -6.95 8.27 -18.67
C ASN A 136 -7.04 9.61 -17.94
N PHE A 137 -6.54 9.67 -16.70
CA PHE A 137 -6.61 10.91 -15.91
C PHE A 137 -5.91 12.10 -16.62
N MET A 138 -4.78 11.86 -17.28
CA MET A 138 -4.03 12.89 -18.03
C MET A 138 -4.75 13.39 -19.29
N SER A 139 -5.81 12.71 -19.76
CA SER A 139 -6.69 13.23 -20.82
C SER A 139 -7.68 14.31 -20.31
N GLY A 140 -7.79 14.47 -18.99
CA GLY A 140 -8.73 15.39 -18.38
C GLY A 140 -8.35 16.87 -18.61
N ASN A 141 -9.36 17.70 -18.87
CA ASN A 141 -9.20 19.16 -18.96
C ASN A 141 -8.55 19.76 -17.70
N TRP A 142 -8.76 19.14 -16.54
CA TRP A 142 -8.13 19.58 -15.30
C TRP A 142 -6.62 19.41 -15.33
N ALA A 143 -6.12 18.24 -15.75
CA ALA A 143 -4.68 17.97 -15.83
C ALA A 143 -3.99 18.95 -16.80
N TRP A 144 -4.63 19.24 -17.94
CA TRP A 144 -4.15 20.24 -18.88
C TRP A 144 -4.01 21.62 -18.26
N LYS A 145 -5.07 22.11 -17.59
CA LYS A 145 -5.06 23.42 -16.91
C LYS A 145 -3.99 23.50 -15.83
N GLN A 146 -3.74 22.41 -15.09
CA GLN A 146 -2.67 22.39 -14.09
C GLN A 146 -1.29 22.52 -14.74
N ALA A 147 -1.05 21.81 -15.85
CA ALA A 147 0.20 21.95 -16.59
C ALA A 147 0.38 23.37 -17.16
N ASP A 148 -0.68 24.02 -17.65
CA ASP A 148 -0.63 25.41 -18.10
C ASP A 148 -0.20 26.36 -16.96
N VAL A 149 -0.81 26.22 -15.77
CA VAL A 149 -0.44 27.03 -14.59
C VAL A 149 0.99 26.79 -14.16
N ILE A 150 1.45 25.54 -14.16
CA ILE A 150 2.84 25.20 -13.81
C ILE A 150 3.80 25.84 -14.82
N ALA A 151 3.50 25.76 -16.11
CA ALA A 151 4.34 26.28 -17.19
C ALA A 151 4.49 27.81 -17.19
N GLU A 152 3.66 28.56 -16.45
CA GLU A 152 3.87 29.99 -16.22
C GLU A 152 5.20 30.28 -15.48
N ASP A 153 5.66 29.34 -14.64
CA ASP A 153 6.96 29.42 -13.96
C ASP A 153 8.08 28.83 -14.82
N LEU A 154 9.01 29.69 -15.25
CA LEU A 154 10.18 29.33 -16.05
C LEU A 154 11.09 28.28 -15.38
N GLU A 155 11.16 28.26 -14.05
CA GLU A 155 12.00 27.29 -13.31
C GLU A 155 11.44 25.86 -13.41
N THR A 156 10.16 25.71 -13.78
CA THR A 156 9.53 24.39 -13.93
C THR A 156 9.59 23.85 -15.35
N HIS A 157 10.14 24.59 -16.31
CA HIS A 157 10.21 24.16 -17.70
C HIS A 157 11.03 22.87 -17.86
N GLY A 158 10.42 21.87 -18.50
CA GLY A 158 10.98 20.51 -18.61
C GLY A 158 10.62 19.58 -17.44
N SER A 159 9.89 20.06 -16.44
CA SER A 159 9.34 19.23 -15.37
C SER A 159 8.10 18.45 -15.84
N VAL A 160 7.82 17.35 -15.14
CA VAL A 160 6.61 16.54 -15.35
C VAL A 160 5.58 16.89 -14.30
N PHE A 161 4.34 17.18 -14.74
CA PHE A 161 3.21 17.32 -13.83
C PHE A 161 2.82 15.94 -13.29
N PHE A 162 2.79 15.81 -11.96
CA PHE A 162 2.60 14.55 -11.27
C PHE A 162 1.43 14.61 -10.27
N PRO A 163 0.19 14.39 -10.72
CA PRO A 163 -0.98 14.40 -9.86
C PRO A 163 -1.01 13.21 -8.88
N ILE A 164 -1.18 13.50 -7.58
CA ILE A 164 -1.48 12.52 -6.55
C ILE A 164 -3.00 12.40 -6.41
N ILE A 165 -3.52 11.18 -6.53
CA ILE A 165 -4.93 10.86 -6.37
C ILE A 165 -5.12 10.17 -5.03
N LEU A 166 -5.96 10.75 -4.18
CA LEU A 166 -6.35 10.18 -2.90
C LEU A 166 -7.82 9.77 -2.94
N GLY A 167 -8.11 8.56 -2.50
CA GLY A 167 -9.48 8.06 -2.34
C GLY A 167 -9.68 7.55 -0.93
N SER A 168 -10.80 7.86 -0.29
CA SER A 168 -11.16 7.28 1.00
C SER A 168 -12.55 6.68 0.91
N ASP A 169 -12.71 5.50 1.50
CA ASP A 169 -14.01 4.88 1.70
C ASP A 169 -14.16 4.48 3.17
N LYS A 170 -15.40 4.53 3.67
CA LYS A 170 -15.69 4.08 5.04
C LYS A 170 -15.84 2.56 5.01
N THR A 171 -14.92 1.84 5.64
CA THR A 171 -15.02 0.38 5.75
C THR A 171 -15.41 -0.01 7.18
N THR A 172 -16.56 -0.69 7.30
CA THR A 172 -16.97 -1.27 8.58
C THR A 172 -16.34 -2.66 8.70
N VAL A 173 -15.41 -2.83 9.64
CA VAL A 173 -14.83 -4.14 9.93
C VAL A 173 -15.71 -4.82 10.98
N SER A 174 -16.60 -5.71 10.52
CA SER A 174 -17.21 -6.76 11.36
C SER A 174 -16.45 -8.04 11.04
N VAL A 175 -15.91 -8.86 11.96
CA VAL A 175 -16.52 -9.51 13.12
C VAL A 175 -15.36 -10.05 13.98
N ALA A 176 -15.14 -9.54 15.21
CA ALA A 176 -14.52 -10.28 16.35
C ALA A 176 -14.23 -9.36 17.55
N THR A 177 -13.98 -8.08 17.34
CA THR A 177 -13.73 -7.09 18.40
C THR A 177 -14.55 -5.83 18.10
N GLY A 178 -15.55 -5.55 18.94
CA GLY A 178 -16.59 -4.57 18.65
C GLY A 178 -16.09 -3.15 18.32
N HIS A 179 -16.87 -2.45 17.48
CA HIS A 179 -16.90 -0.98 17.34
C HIS A 179 -15.65 -0.25 16.84
N ASN A 180 -14.81 -0.86 16.00
CA ASN A 180 -13.77 -0.11 15.27
C ASN A 180 -14.18 0.10 13.80
N GLU A 181 -14.41 1.35 13.42
CA GLU A 181 -14.54 1.77 12.03
C GLU A 181 -13.18 2.22 11.52
N TYR A 182 -12.73 1.64 10.41
CA TYR A 182 -11.51 2.07 9.75
C TYR A 182 -11.86 2.98 8.57
N TRP A 183 -11.01 3.98 8.36
CA TRP A 183 -11.13 4.94 7.26
C TRP A 183 -9.88 4.81 6.40
N PRO A 184 -9.80 3.79 5.53
CA PRO A 184 -8.69 3.67 4.60
C PRO A 184 -8.60 4.91 3.72
N LEU A 185 -7.36 5.30 3.46
CA LEU A 185 -6.99 6.29 2.46
C LEU A 185 -6.06 5.61 1.46
N TYR A 186 -6.54 5.45 0.23
CA TYR A 186 -5.76 4.93 -0.89
C TYR A 186 -5.05 6.07 -1.60
N LEU A 187 -3.85 5.79 -2.09
CA LEU A 187 -3.04 6.69 -2.89
C LEU A 187 -2.74 6.04 -4.24
N SER A 188 -2.89 6.82 -5.31
CA SER A 188 -2.40 6.50 -6.64
C SER A 188 -1.87 7.75 -7.32
N ILE A 189 -1.36 7.61 -8.54
CA ILE A 189 -0.83 8.69 -9.37
C ILE A 189 -1.66 8.80 -10.64
N GLY A 190 -1.93 10.02 -11.10
CA GLY A 190 -2.77 10.23 -12.28
C GLY A 190 -2.05 9.97 -13.61
N ASN A 191 -0.73 9.76 -13.61
CA ASN A 191 0.03 9.51 -14.83
C ASN A 191 -0.12 8.08 -15.35
N ILE A 192 -0.64 7.15 -14.56
CA ILE A 192 -0.81 5.76 -14.98
C ILE A 192 -2.16 5.58 -15.69
N HIS A 193 -2.19 4.73 -16.71
CA HIS A 193 -3.41 4.42 -17.45
C HIS A 193 -4.39 3.59 -16.61
N ASN A 194 -5.69 3.79 -16.84
CA ASN A 194 -6.76 3.24 -15.99
C ASN A 194 -6.86 1.70 -16.01
N ASN A 195 -6.24 1.04 -16.99
CA ASN A 195 -6.19 -0.42 -17.13
C ASN A 195 -5.11 -1.07 -16.24
N MET A 196 -4.16 -0.29 -15.72
CA MET A 196 -3.11 -0.79 -14.86
C MET A 196 -3.64 -1.00 -13.44
N ARG A 197 -3.11 -2.02 -12.77
CA ARG A 197 -3.46 -2.43 -11.40
C ARG A 197 -2.22 -2.58 -10.56
#